data_AF-A0A661SNA6-F1
#
_entry.id   AF-A0A661SNA6-F1
#
_cell.length_a   1.000
_cell.length_b   1.000
_cell.length_c   1.000
_cell.angle_alpha   90.00
_cell.angle_beta   90.00
_cell.angle_gamma   90.00
#
_symmetry.space_group_name_H-M   'P 1'
#
loop_
_entity.id
_entity.type
_entity.pdbx_description
1 polymer ?
#
loop_
_entity_poly.entity_id
_entity_poly.type
_entity_poly.pdbx_seq_one_letter_code
_entity_poly.pdbx_strand_id
1 'polypeptide(L)'
;QGVRSEGAVLVVEVIPGIPALCSGASLLGAPLTHDFAVISLSDLLTPWELIEKRIEAAAQADFVIVLYNPKSRKRNWQLESAQKIILKHRDKNTPAGIVTGAMRENQEVLIVPLESLHTAPVGMQTTVFIGSSASVEYLDFMFTPRGYSEKIDQRVRG
;
A
#
# COMPACT_ATOMS: atom_id res chain seq x y z
N GLN A 1 -30.41 -41.74 -23.77
CA GLN A 1 -29.12 -41.48 -24.44
C GLN A 1 -28.67 -40.10 -24.02
N GLY A 2 -27.70 -40.00 -23.11
CA GLY A 2 -27.15 -38.71 -22.66
C GLY A 2 -25.94 -38.36 -23.51
N VAL A 3 -26.00 -37.25 -24.23
CA VAL A 3 -24.88 -36.72 -25.00
C VAL A 3 -23.83 -36.23 -24.00
N ARG A 4 -22.81 -37.06 -23.73
CA ARG A 4 -21.56 -36.58 -23.17
C ARG A 4 -20.90 -35.74 -24.26
N SER A 5 -20.81 -34.43 -24.03
CA SER A 5 -20.00 -33.54 -24.84
C SER A 5 -18.56 -34.06 -24.83
N GLU A 6 -18.06 -34.48 -25.98
CA GLU A 6 -16.67 -34.85 -26.19
C GLU A 6 -15.75 -33.69 -25.76
N GLY A 7 -14.63 -34.05 -25.12
CA GLY A 7 -13.81 -33.18 -24.28
C GLY A 7 -13.35 -31.88 -24.96
N ALA A 8 -14.00 -30.77 -24.62
CA ALA A 8 -13.43 -29.45 -24.82
C ALA A 8 -12.24 -29.28 -23.86
N VAL A 9 -11.02 -29.20 -24.40
CA VAL A 9 -9.83 -28.88 -23.61
C VAL A 9 -9.80 -27.37 -23.40
N LEU A 10 -10.02 -26.93 -22.17
CA LEU A 10 -9.84 -25.52 -21.80
C LEU A 10 -8.34 -25.20 -21.76
N VAL A 11 -7.89 -24.34 -22.68
CA VAL A 11 -6.54 -23.79 -22.67
C VAL A 11 -6.56 -22.43 -21.99
N VAL A 12 -5.80 -22.28 -20.91
CA VAL A 12 -5.68 -21.03 -20.14
C VAL A 12 -4.24 -20.54 -20.22
N GLU A 13 -4.07 -19.26 -20.58
CA GLU A 13 -2.79 -18.55 -20.53
C GLU A 13 -2.93 -17.33 -19.61
N VAL A 14 -1.94 -17.11 -18.73
CA VAL A 14 -1.90 -15.95 -17.83
C VAL A 14 -0.69 -15.11 -18.20
N ILE A 15 -0.94 -13.89 -18.70
CA ILE A 15 0.11 -12.94 -19.06
C ILE A 15 0.41 -12.05 -17.84
N PRO A 16 1.66 -12.00 -17.36
CA PRO A 16 2.01 -11.14 -16.22
C PRO A 16 1.97 -9.66 -16.62
N GLY A 17 1.79 -8.80 -15.62
CA GLY A 17 1.84 -7.35 -15.78
C GLY A 17 2.43 -6.67 -14.56
N ILE A 18 2.80 -5.39 -14.71
CA ILE A 18 3.32 -4.58 -13.59
C ILE A 18 2.14 -4.17 -12.70
N PRO A 19 2.09 -4.61 -11.42
CA PRO A 19 1.02 -4.22 -10.51
C PRO A 19 1.16 -2.77 -10.07
N ALA A 20 0.05 -2.17 -9.64
CA ALA A 20 -0.01 -0.77 -9.20
C ALA A 20 1.01 -0.44 -8.09
N LEU A 21 1.26 -1.38 -7.16
CA LEU A 21 2.27 -1.21 -6.11
C LEU A 21 3.67 -0.95 -6.66
N CYS A 22 4.08 -1.60 -7.76
CA CYS A 22 5.41 -1.42 -8.34
C CYS A 22 5.51 -0.05 -9.00
N SER A 23 4.50 0.29 -9.82
CA SER A 23 4.43 1.60 -10.48
C SER A 23 4.39 2.74 -9.45
N GLY A 24 3.59 2.60 -8.39
CA GLY A 24 3.51 3.62 -7.34
C GLY A 24 4.78 3.72 -6.51
N ALA A 25 5.39 2.58 -6.13
CA ALA A 25 6.66 2.59 -5.40
C ALA A 25 7.78 3.28 -6.19
N SER A 26 7.84 3.08 -7.51
CA SER A 26 8.84 3.73 -8.39
C SER A 26 8.72 5.25 -8.40
N LEU A 27 7.52 5.78 -8.14
CA LEU A 27 7.26 7.22 -8.07
C LEU A 27 7.55 7.80 -6.68
N LEU A 28 7.42 6.97 -5.64
CA LEU A 28 7.71 7.34 -4.25
C LEU A 28 9.20 7.22 -3.89
N GLY A 29 10.01 6.56 -4.71
CA GLY A 29 11.41 6.27 -4.42
C GLY A 29 11.62 4.77 -4.19
N ALA A 30 11.82 4.37 -2.92
CA ALA A 30 12.14 2.98 -2.58
C ALA A 30 11.39 2.45 -1.35
N PRO A 31 10.06 2.62 -1.25
CA PRO A 31 9.29 2.22 -0.07
C PRO A 31 9.19 0.69 0.11
N LEU A 32 9.35 -0.10 -0.95
CA LEU A 32 9.17 -1.57 -0.94
C LEU A 32 10.49 -2.35 -0.88
N THR A 33 11.54 -1.77 -0.31
CA THR A 33 12.88 -2.39 -0.20
C THR A 33 13.02 -3.40 0.93
N HIS A 34 12.08 -3.39 1.87
CA HIS A 34 11.95 -4.35 2.97
C HIS A 34 10.65 -5.14 2.84
N ASP A 35 10.42 -6.09 3.74
CA ASP A 35 9.20 -6.88 3.79
C ASP A 35 7.94 -5.99 3.80
N PHE A 36 6.99 -6.34 2.92
CA PHE A 36 5.77 -5.58 2.73
C PHE A 36 4.57 -6.51 2.58
N ALA A 37 3.38 -5.99 2.91
CA ALA A 37 2.11 -6.65 2.72
C ALA A 37 1.18 -5.80 1.85
N VAL A 38 0.43 -6.43 0.96
CA VAL A 38 -0.59 -5.77 0.13
C VAL A 38 -1.95 -6.20 0.62
N ILE A 39 -2.79 -5.24 1.00
CA ILE A 39 -4.11 -5.50 1.58
C ILE A 39 -5.14 -4.67 0.83
N SER A 40 -6.24 -5.29 0.41
CA SER A 40 -7.38 -4.53 -0.11
C SER A 40 -8.32 -4.13 1.01
N LEU A 41 -8.78 -2.88 1.01
CA LEU A 41 -9.84 -2.38 1.91
C LEU A 41 -11.26 -2.64 1.38
N SER A 42 -11.41 -3.40 0.30
CA SER A 42 -12.74 -3.71 -0.26
C SER A 42 -13.43 -4.80 0.56
N ASP A 43 -14.48 -4.41 1.27
CA ASP A 43 -15.34 -5.29 2.07
C ASP A 43 -16.48 -5.95 1.27
N LEU A 44 -16.48 -5.85 -0.07
CA LEU A 44 -17.58 -6.34 -0.90
C LEU A 44 -17.80 -7.85 -0.79
N LEU A 45 -16.72 -8.63 -0.75
CA LEU A 45 -16.73 -10.09 -0.67
C LEU A 45 -15.85 -10.61 0.48
N THR A 46 -15.31 -9.71 1.28
CA THR A 46 -14.42 -10.03 2.41
C THR A 46 -14.97 -9.32 3.65
N PRO A 47 -15.35 -10.06 4.71
CA PRO A 47 -15.79 -9.44 5.96
C PRO A 47 -14.74 -8.46 6.49
N TRP A 48 -15.19 -7.30 6.97
CA TRP A 48 -14.30 -6.24 7.42
C TRP A 48 -13.40 -6.70 8.57
N GLU A 49 -13.91 -7.54 9.47
CA GLU A 49 -13.18 -8.10 10.61
C GLU A 49 -11.94 -8.89 10.16
N LEU A 50 -12.02 -9.56 9.00
CA LEU A 50 -10.87 -10.26 8.43
C LEU A 50 -9.85 -9.29 7.83
N ILE A 51 -10.30 -8.17 7.24
CA ILE A 51 -9.43 -7.10 6.73
C ILE A 51 -8.71 -6.43 7.90
N GLU A 52 -9.41 -6.09 8.98
CA GLU A 52 -8.81 -5.54 10.20
C GLU A 52 -7.72 -6.46 10.76
N LYS A 53 -8.01 -7.76 10.88
CA LYS A 53 -7.03 -8.75 11.34
C LYS A 53 -5.77 -8.77 10.47
N ARG A 54 -5.90 -8.62 9.15
CA ARG A 54 -4.75 -8.57 8.22
C ARG A 54 -3.93 -7.29 8.41
N ILE A 55 -4.61 -6.14 8.54
CA ILE A 55 -3.95 -4.85 8.76
C ILE A 55 -3.20 -4.86 10.09
N GLU A 56 -3.86 -5.30 11.15
CA GLU A 56 -3.29 -5.43 12.50
C GLU A 56 -2.07 -6.36 12.47
N ALA A 57 -2.17 -7.53 11.84
CA ALA A 57 -1.04 -8.47 11.75
C ALA A 57 0.15 -7.88 10.97
N ALA A 58 -0.10 -7.21 9.85
CA ALA A 58 0.96 -6.56 9.07
C ALA A 58 1.61 -5.40 9.85
N ALA A 59 0.80 -4.63 10.59
CA ALA A 59 1.29 -3.56 11.44
C ALA A 59 2.14 -4.12 12.59
N GLN A 60 1.65 -5.12 13.31
CA GLN A 60 2.39 -5.80 14.40
C GLN A 60 3.72 -6.40 13.92
N ALA A 61 3.76 -6.95 12.71
CA ALA A 61 4.97 -7.55 12.12
C ALA A 61 5.98 -6.54 11.54
N ASP A 62 5.76 -5.25 11.74
CA ASP A 62 6.56 -4.15 11.17
C ASP A 62 6.67 -4.11 9.63
N PHE A 63 5.69 -4.66 8.91
CA PHE A 63 5.70 -4.56 7.45
C PHE A 63 5.42 -3.15 6.95
N VAL A 64 5.99 -2.82 5.79
CA VAL A 64 5.45 -1.76 4.93
C VAL A 64 4.09 -2.22 4.43
N ILE A 65 3.06 -1.38 4.52
CA ILE A 65 1.69 -1.75 4.18
C ILE A 65 1.27 -1.02 2.90
N VAL A 66 0.86 -1.76 1.88
CA VAL A 66 0.27 -1.22 0.66
C VAL A 66 -1.23 -1.48 0.69
N LEU A 67 -2.03 -0.41 0.65
CA LEU A 67 -3.49 -0.49 0.65
C LEU A 67 -4.05 -0.28 -0.76
N TYR A 68 -4.78 -1.30 -1.22
CA TYR A 68 -5.55 -1.28 -2.46
C TYR A 68 -7.02 -0.99 -2.18
N ASN A 69 -7.69 -0.37 -3.16
CA ASN A 69 -9.07 0.07 -3.06
C ASN A 69 -9.35 0.90 -1.78
N PRO A 70 -8.50 1.90 -1.47
CA PRO A 70 -8.53 2.57 -0.18
C PRO A 70 -9.80 3.39 0.06
N LYS A 71 -10.49 3.81 -1.01
CA LYS A 71 -11.75 4.54 -0.93
C LYS A 71 -12.69 4.14 -2.06
N SER A 72 -13.99 4.15 -1.79
CA SER A 72 -15.02 3.97 -2.82
C SER A 72 -16.06 5.09 -2.74
N ARG A 73 -16.85 5.30 -3.81
CA ARG A 73 -17.91 6.33 -3.85
C ARG A 73 -18.93 6.21 -2.71
N LYS A 74 -19.17 5.01 -2.19
CA LYS A 74 -20.17 4.75 -1.14
C LYS A 74 -19.56 4.60 0.26
N ARG A 75 -18.24 4.42 0.37
CA ARG A 75 -17.59 4.03 1.63
C ARG A 75 -16.24 4.76 1.77
N ASN A 76 -16.16 5.62 2.77
CA ASN A 76 -15.05 6.52 3.07
C ASN A 76 -14.43 6.28 4.46
N TRP A 77 -14.95 5.33 5.24
CA TRP A 77 -14.56 5.09 6.64
C TRP A 77 -13.45 4.03 6.79
N GLN A 78 -13.26 3.16 5.78
CA GLN A 78 -12.28 2.07 5.85
C GLN A 78 -10.85 2.59 5.96
N LEU A 79 -10.50 3.64 5.21
CA LEU A 79 -9.15 4.23 5.27
C LEU A 79 -8.87 4.80 6.67
N GLU A 80 -9.83 5.50 7.25
CA GLU A 80 -9.72 6.02 8.62
C GLU A 80 -9.60 4.88 9.64
N SER A 81 -10.35 3.80 9.45
CA SER A 81 -10.29 2.64 10.34
C SER A 81 -8.96 1.89 10.22
N ALA A 82 -8.46 1.69 9.00
CA ALA A 82 -7.14 1.15 8.73
C ALA A 82 -6.04 2.01 9.37
N GLN A 83 -6.12 3.34 9.22
CA GLN A 83 -5.19 4.27 9.84
C GLN A 83 -5.19 4.12 11.37
N LYS A 84 -6.36 4.08 12.01
CA LYS A 84 -6.49 3.90 13.47
C LYS A 84 -5.88 2.58 13.95
N ILE A 85 -6.01 1.51 13.18
CA ILE A 85 -5.41 0.21 13.49
C ILE A 85 -3.87 0.32 13.41
N ILE A 86 -3.35 0.89 12.34
CA ILE A 86 -1.90 0.98 12.11
C ILE A 86 -1.24 1.92 13.13
N LEU A 87 -1.89 3.03 13.51
CA LEU A 87 -1.41 3.96 14.53
C LEU A 87 -1.23 3.33 15.92
N LYS A 88 -1.78 2.14 16.18
CA LYS A 88 -1.49 1.39 17.41
C LYS A 88 -0.06 0.82 17.44
N HIS A 89 0.58 0.68 16.28
CA HIS A 89 1.88 -0.01 16.10
C HIS A 89 2.93 0.84 15.38
N ARG A 90 2.59 2.07 14.99
CA ARG A 90 3.44 2.98 14.20
C ARG A 90 3.44 4.38 14.79
N ASP A 91 4.55 5.08 14.63
CA ASP A 91 4.62 6.49 14.98
C ASP A 91 3.70 7.31 14.07
N LYS A 92 3.10 8.36 14.64
CA LYS A 92 2.16 9.24 13.93
C LYS A 92 2.79 9.96 12.73
N ASN A 93 4.11 10.16 12.75
CA ASN A 93 4.89 10.77 11.69
C ASN A 93 5.44 9.75 10.68
N THR A 94 5.13 8.46 10.81
CA THR A 94 5.54 7.44 9.82
C THR A 94 5.09 7.91 8.43
N PRO A 95 5.98 7.95 7.42
CA PRO A 95 5.61 8.45 6.10
C PRO A 95 4.58 7.54 5.44
N ALA A 96 3.53 8.15 4.90
CA ALA A 96 2.50 7.51 4.09
C ALA A 96 2.46 8.14 2.69
N GLY A 97 2.79 7.34 1.67
CA GLY A 97 2.73 7.73 0.27
C GLY A 97 1.34 7.49 -0.34
N ILE A 98 0.80 8.47 -1.03
CA ILE A 98 -0.44 8.41 -1.79
C ILE A 98 -0.08 8.58 -3.26
N VAL A 99 -0.35 7.55 -4.07
CA VAL A 99 -0.12 7.60 -5.51
C VAL A 99 -1.43 7.40 -6.25
N THR A 100 -1.87 8.43 -6.97
CA THR A 100 -3.06 8.38 -7.82
C THR A 100 -2.64 8.29 -9.27
N GLY A 101 -3.30 7.44 -10.06
CA GLY A 101 -3.13 7.44 -11.51
C GLY A 101 -1.70 7.14 -11.99
N ALA A 102 -0.94 6.28 -11.30
CA ALA A 102 0.44 5.97 -11.66
C ALA A 102 0.58 5.59 -13.14
N MET A 103 1.52 6.24 -13.83
CA MET A 103 1.80 6.09 -15.26
C MET A 103 0.62 6.49 -16.18
N ARG A 104 -0.22 7.43 -15.72
CA ARG A 104 -1.35 7.99 -16.49
C ARG A 104 -1.31 9.52 -16.45
N GLU A 105 -2.15 10.17 -17.26
CA GLU A 105 -2.22 11.63 -17.36
C GLU A 105 -2.60 12.31 -16.03
N ASN A 106 -3.43 11.65 -15.20
CA ASN A 106 -3.86 12.14 -13.90
C ASN A 106 -2.96 11.68 -12.74
N GLN A 107 -1.66 11.44 -13.01
CA GLN A 107 -0.70 11.00 -12.01
C GLN A 107 -0.47 12.08 -10.95
N GLU A 108 -0.60 11.69 -9.68
CA GLU A 108 -0.31 12.54 -8.53
C GLU A 108 0.39 11.72 -7.44
N VAL A 109 1.38 12.32 -6.79
CA VAL A 109 2.19 11.71 -5.74
C VAL A 109 2.23 12.66 -4.55
N LEU A 110 1.90 12.16 -3.37
CA LEU A 110 1.93 12.90 -2.12
C LEU A 110 2.51 12.03 -1.01
N ILE A 111 3.35 12.59 -0.15
CA ILE A 111 3.79 11.96 1.09
C ILE A 111 3.20 12.78 2.24
N VAL A 112 2.56 12.11 3.20
CA VAL A 112 2.00 12.73 4.40
C VAL A 112 2.37 11.94 5.64
N PRO A 113 2.36 12.56 6.84
CA PRO A 113 2.39 11.82 8.10
C PRO A 113 1.21 10.85 8.20
N LEU A 114 1.43 9.66 8.78
CA LEU A 114 0.39 8.65 9.00
C LEU A 114 -0.84 9.23 9.73
N GLU A 115 -0.68 10.18 10.66
CA GLU A 115 -1.81 10.83 11.34
C GLU A 115 -2.75 11.61 10.38
N SER A 116 -2.24 12.06 9.24
CA SER A 116 -2.98 12.82 8.23
C SER A 116 -3.55 11.94 7.11
N LEU A 117 -3.38 10.61 7.16
CA LEU A 117 -3.74 9.73 6.05
C LEU A 117 -5.24 9.75 5.69
N HIS A 118 -6.14 9.76 6.67
CA HIS A 118 -7.59 9.76 6.44
C HIS A 118 -8.12 11.00 5.73
N THR A 119 -7.41 12.13 5.83
CA THR A 119 -7.79 13.39 5.15
C THR A 119 -7.10 13.56 3.80
N ALA A 120 -6.18 12.68 3.43
CA ALA A 120 -5.47 12.74 2.17
C ALA A 120 -6.43 12.57 0.96
N PRO A 121 -6.10 13.18 -0.20
CA PRO A 121 -6.88 13.06 -1.41
C PRO A 121 -6.75 11.65 -2.00
N VAL A 122 -7.66 10.77 -1.58
CA VAL A 122 -7.69 9.35 -2.01
C VAL A 122 -8.95 9.08 -2.82
N GLY A 123 -8.76 8.44 -3.98
CA GLY A 123 -9.83 8.05 -4.90
C GLY A 123 -9.76 6.58 -5.34
N MET A 124 -10.51 6.24 -6.39
CA MET A 124 -10.60 4.86 -6.90
C MET A 124 -9.32 4.38 -7.62
N GLN A 125 -8.48 5.29 -8.09
CA GLN A 125 -7.22 4.98 -8.80
C GLN A 125 -5.99 5.20 -7.91
N THR A 126 -6.21 5.25 -6.61
CA THR A 126 -5.17 5.57 -5.63
C THR A 126 -4.66 4.29 -4.99
N THR A 127 -3.33 4.17 -4.89
CA THR A 127 -2.63 3.20 -4.06
C THR A 127 -1.98 3.94 -2.90
N VAL A 128 -2.17 3.44 -1.69
CA VAL A 128 -1.57 4.03 -0.48
C VAL A 128 -0.45 3.11 0.00
N PHE A 129 0.67 3.70 0.40
CA PHE A 129 1.85 3.05 0.93
C PHE A 129 2.07 3.61 2.33
N ILE A 130 2.26 2.75 3.32
CA ILE A 130 2.49 3.16 4.71
C ILE A 130 3.79 2.52 5.15
N GLY A 131 4.73 3.35 5.60
CA GLY A 131 6.05 2.91 6.02
C GLY A 131 6.04 1.90 7.17
N SER A 132 7.15 1.19 7.31
CA SER A 132 7.48 0.50 8.55
C SER A 132 8.03 1.51 9.57
N SER A 133 8.34 1.04 10.77
CA SER A 133 8.99 1.84 11.81
C SER A 133 10.33 2.46 11.38
N ALA A 134 10.99 1.89 10.37
CA ALA A 134 12.27 2.37 9.84
C ALA A 134 12.12 3.29 8.63
N SER A 135 10.93 3.40 8.02
CA SER A 135 10.74 4.21 6.83
C SER A 135 10.92 5.70 7.13
N VAL A 136 11.61 6.40 6.25
CA VAL A 136 11.87 7.84 6.35
C VAL A 136 11.49 8.56 5.07
N GLU A 137 11.15 9.83 5.22
CA GLU A 137 11.03 10.78 4.13
C GLU A 137 12.37 11.50 3.95
N TYR A 138 12.80 11.66 2.70
CA TYR A 138 13.98 12.43 2.31
C TYR A 138 13.68 13.21 1.05
N LEU A 139 13.62 14.53 1.18
CA LEU A 139 13.09 15.41 0.13
C LEU A 139 11.69 14.90 -0.27
N ASP A 140 11.42 14.77 -1.57
CA ASP A 140 10.13 14.30 -2.08
C ASP A 140 10.03 12.76 -2.17
N PHE A 141 10.95 12.02 -1.53
CA PHE A 141 11.03 10.57 -1.62
C PHE A 141 10.79 9.89 -0.26
N MET A 142 10.22 8.70 -0.34
CA MET A 142 10.03 7.76 0.77
C MET A 142 10.87 6.51 0.52
N PHE A 143 11.62 6.08 1.53
CA PHE A 143 12.33 4.81 1.48
C PHE A 143 12.47 4.17 2.86
N THR A 144 12.73 2.86 2.87
CA THR A 144 13.02 2.10 4.08
C THR A 144 14.51 1.74 4.07
N PRO A 145 15.35 2.35 4.92
CA PRO A 145 16.77 2.04 4.98
C PRO A 145 16.98 0.55 5.30
N ARG A 146 17.96 -0.08 4.64
CA ARG A 146 18.45 -1.41 5.01
C ARG A 146 19.75 -1.22 5.79
N GLY A 147 19.89 -1.84 6.96
CA GLY A 147 21.13 -2.05 7.75
C GLY A 147 22.21 -0.93 7.74
N TYR A 148 22.54 -0.41 8.93
CA TYR A 148 23.42 0.75 9.21
C TYR A 148 22.80 2.13 9.00
N SER A 149 21.65 2.37 9.62
CA SER A 149 21.05 3.71 9.80
C SER A 149 22.04 4.71 10.41
N GLU A 150 22.97 4.25 11.27
CA GLU A 150 24.00 5.09 11.88
C GLU A 150 24.98 5.74 10.87
N LYS A 151 25.15 5.18 9.67
CA LYS A 151 26.09 5.72 8.66
C LYS A 151 25.47 6.76 7.74
N ILE A 152 24.15 6.79 7.59
CA ILE A 152 23.46 7.73 6.68
C ILE A 152 23.32 9.11 7.35
N ASP A 153 23.05 9.16 8.66
CA ASP A 153 22.96 10.43 9.41
C ASP A 153 24.29 11.21 9.40
N GLN A 154 25.44 10.51 9.30
CA GLN A 154 26.77 11.14 9.18
C GLN A 154 27.08 11.73 7.79
N ARG A 155 26.37 11.29 6.74
CA ARG A 155 26.66 11.70 5.35
C ARG A 155 25.73 12.79 4.82
N VAL A 156 24.54 12.92 5.41
CA VAL A 156 23.54 13.94 5.05
C VAL A 156 23.77 15.25 5.81
N ARG A 157 24.51 15.23 6.93
CA ARG A 157 24.90 16.42 7.71
C ARG A 157 26.28 16.99 7.34
N GLY A 158 26.92 16.48 6.28
CA GLY A 158 28.24 16.91 5.81
C GLY A 158 28.17 17.83 4.60
#